data_AF-A0A536DW93-F1
#
_entry.id   AF-A0A536DW93-F1
#
_cell.length_a   1.000
_cell.length_b   1.000
_cell.length_c   1.000
_cell.angle_alpha   90.00
_cell.angle_beta   90.00
_cell.angle_gamma   90.00
#
_symmetry.space_group_name_H-M   'P 1'
#
loop_
_entity.id
_entity.type
_entity.pdbx_description
1 polymer ?
#
loop_
_entity_poly.entity_id
_entity_poly.type
_entity_poly.pdbx_seq_one_letter_code
_entity_poly.pdbx_strand_id
1 'polypeptide(L)'
;MRVAVTAASADERQQLRRAVIASTVGTSIEWYDFFLYSTATGLVFANLFFPKSDPAVATLNVFLIYAVGFIARPIGAAIFGHYGDRIGRKATLIATLLLMGVATFLIGFVPTYKSIGIWGAVLLVVLRFVQGAGVGGEWGGSVLLSMEWGHRGKRGFY
;
A
#
# COMPACT_ATOMS: atom_id res chain seq x y z
N MET A 1 -5.29 -25.74 -37.35
CA MET A 1 -6.14 -25.84 -36.15
C MET A 1 -6.30 -24.43 -35.57
N ARG A 2 -7.40 -23.73 -35.90
CA ARG A 2 -7.68 -22.36 -35.41
C ARG A 2 -8.38 -22.48 -34.05
N VAL A 3 -7.74 -22.02 -32.98
CA VAL A 3 -8.39 -21.89 -31.67
C VAL A 3 -9.43 -20.78 -31.82
N ALA A 4 -10.71 -21.15 -31.77
CA ALA A 4 -11.81 -20.21 -31.74
C ALA A 4 -11.73 -19.44 -30.40
N VAL A 5 -11.49 -18.14 -30.48
CA VAL A 5 -11.63 -17.24 -29.33
C VAL A 5 -13.13 -17.14 -29.05
N THR A 6 -13.63 -17.92 -28.10
CA THR A 6 -15.00 -17.83 -27.61
C THR A 6 -15.22 -16.43 -27.05
N ALA A 7 -16.21 -15.71 -27.58
CA ALA A 7 -16.57 -14.38 -27.10
C ALA A 7 -17.01 -14.49 -25.63
N ALA A 8 -16.36 -13.73 -24.74
CA ALA A 8 -16.68 -13.69 -23.32
C ALA A 8 -18.18 -13.40 -23.11
N SER A 9 -18.80 -14.16 -22.23
CA SER A 9 -20.20 -14.03 -21.84
C SER A 9 -20.49 -12.62 -21.28
N ALA A 10 -21.76 -12.21 -21.29
CA ALA A 10 -22.17 -10.91 -20.77
C ALA A 10 -21.79 -10.74 -19.27
N ASP A 11 -21.90 -11.83 -18.50
CA ASP A 11 -21.51 -11.87 -17.08
C ASP A 11 -20.00 -11.70 -16.89
N GLU A 12 -19.16 -12.36 -17.70
CA GLU A 12 -17.71 -12.18 -17.64
C GLU A 12 -17.32 -10.73 -17.94
N ARG A 13 -17.94 -10.08 -18.94
CA ARG A 13 -17.70 -8.66 -19.23
C ARG A 13 -18.13 -7.75 -18.09
N GLN A 14 -19.23 -8.04 -17.42
CA GLN A 14 -19.71 -7.25 -16.27
C GLN A 14 -18.79 -7.41 -15.04
N GLN A 15 -18.33 -8.62 -14.76
CA GLN A 15 -17.38 -8.89 -13.68
C GLN A 15 -16.03 -8.22 -13.94
N LEU A 16 -15.51 -8.31 -15.17
CA LEU A 16 -14.26 -7.66 -15.56
C LEU A 16 -14.37 -6.14 -15.41
N ARG A 17 -15.49 -5.53 -15.82
CA ARG A 17 -15.73 -4.09 -15.67
C ARG A 17 -15.78 -3.66 -14.21
N ARG A 18 -16.42 -4.46 -13.34
CA ARG A 18 -16.43 -4.21 -11.88
C ARG A 18 -15.04 -4.33 -11.27
N ALA A 19 -14.27 -5.35 -11.67
CA ALA A 19 -12.91 -5.56 -11.18
C ALA A 19 -11.98 -4.40 -11.56
N VAL A 20 -12.05 -3.93 -12.81
CA VAL A 20 -11.26 -2.77 -13.29
C VAL A 20 -11.63 -1.48 -12.56
N ILE A 21 -12.91 -1.23 -12.32
CA ILE A 21 -13.33 -0.05 -11.55
C ILE A 21 -12.83 -0.15 -10.10
N ALA A 22 -13.00 -1.31 -9.47
CA ALA A 22 -12.54 -1.53 -8.10
C ALA A 22 -11.02 -1.39 -7.95
N SER A 23 -10.24 -1.94 -8.89
CA SER A 23 -8.78 -1.79 -8.89
C SER A 23 -8.36 -0.34 -9.08
N THR A 24 -8.99 0.37 -10.03
CA THR A 24 -8.68 1.78 -10.30
C THR A 24 -8.93 2.65 -9.06
N VAL A 25 -10.09 2.47 -8.41
CA VAL A 25 -10.44 3.20 -7.19
C VAL A 25 -9.47 2.86 -6.05
N GLY A 26 -9.16 1.58 -5.87
CA GLY A 26 -8.20 1.13 -4.85
C GLY A 26 -6.82 1.78 -5.03
N THR A 27 -6.27 1.71 -6.24
CA THR A 27 -4.99 2.34 -6.59
C THR A 27 -5.05 3.86 -6.43
N SER A 28 -6.13 4.53 -6.82
CA SER A 28 -6.30 5.97 -6.59
C SER A 28 -6.27 6.33 -5.11
N ILE A 29 -6.92 5.56 -4.25
CA ILE A 29 -6.93 5.78 -2.80
C ILE A 29 -5.53 5.57 -2.21
N GLU A 30 -4.81 4.55 -2.66
CA GLU A 30 -3.42 4.31 -2.23
C GLU A 30 -2.53 5.52 -2.56
N TRP A 31 -2.57 6.02 -3.80
CA TRP A 31 -1.82 7.21 -4.18
C TRP A 31 -2.24 8.44 -3.39
N TYR A 32 -3.54 8.61 -3.16
CA TYR A 32 -4.05 9.70 -2.35
C TYR A 32 -3.48 9.68 -0.92
N ASP A 33 -3.47 8.51 -0.26
CA ASP A 33 -2.87 8.37 1.08
C ASP A 33 -1.37 8.71 1.07
N PHE A 34 -0.62 8.20 0.08
CA PHE A 34 0.81 8.52 -0.07
C PHE A 34 1.05 10.02 -0.21
N PHE A 35 0.27 10.70 -1.05
CA PHE A 35 0.38 12.15 -1.22
C PHE A 35 0.00 12.91 0.05
N LEU A 36 -1.08 12.52 0.71
CA LEU A 36 -1.55 13.16 1.93
C LEU A 36 -0.50 13.04 3.05
N TYR A 37 0.07 11.85 3.24
CA TYR A 37 1.10 11.62 4.25
C TYR A 37 2.41 12.33 3.92
N SER A 38 2.85 12.32 2.65
CA SER A 38 4.03 13.05 2.21
C SER A 38 3.89 14.55 2.50
N THR A 39 2.72 15.11 2.19
CA THR A 39 2.39 16.50 2.49
C THR A 39 2.39 16.77 3.99
N ALA A 40 1.77 15.89 4.79
CA ALA A 40 1.74 16.02 6.24
C ALA A 40 3.15 15.91 6.87
N THR A 41 4.02 15.08 6.30
CA THR A 41 5.43 14.96 6.69
C THR A 41 6.16 16.30 6.52
N GLY A 42 5.97 16.96 5.38
CA GLY A 42 6.59 18.25 5.10
C GLY A 42 6.02 19.43 5.90
N LEU A 43 4.73 19.37 6.28
CA LEU A 43 4.04 20.53 6.85
C LEU A 43 3.82 20.48 8.36
N VAL A 44 3.48 19.31 8.92
CA VAL A 44 2.92 19.24 10.29
C VAL A 44 3.61 18.23 11.21
N PHE A 45 4.13 17.11 10.70
CA PHE A 45 4.64 16.04 11.57
C PHE A 45 5.83 16.44 12.43
N ALA A 46 6.71 17.32 11.93
CA ALA A 46 7.88 17.76 12.70
C ALA A 46 7.45 18.40 14.03
N ASN A 47 6.47 19.30 13.96
CA ASN A 47 5.92 19.98 15.14
C ASN A 47 5.02 19.07 16.00
N LEU A 48 4.31 18.11 15.39
CA LEU A 48 3.42 17.20 16.11
C LEU A 48 4.16 16.13 16.92
N PHE A 49 5.25 15.59 16.38
CA PHE A 49 5.95 14.43 16.91
C PHE A 49 7.33 14.74 17.48
N PHE A 50 7.96 15.85 17.08
CA PHE A 50 9.29 16.26 17.54
C PHE A 50 9.36 17.74 17.99
N PRO A 51 8.39 18.26 18.78
CA PRO A 51 8.34 19.69 19.13
C PRO A 51 9.50 20.19 20.01
N LYS A 52 10.27 19.29 20.62
CA LYS A 52 11.41 19.62 21.49
C LYS A 52 12.76 19.47 20.79
N SER A 53 12.77 18.98 19.55
CA SER A 53 13.99 18.81 18.77
C SER A 53 14.38 20.10 18.06
N ASP A 54 15.65 20.24 17.70
CA ASP A 54 16.08 21.24 16.73
C ASP A 54 15.26 21.10 15.43
N PRO A 55 14.83 22.21 14.78
CA PRO A 55 13.99 22.15 13.59
C PRO A 55 14.55 21.30 12.44
N ALA A 56 15.87 21.31 12.22
CA ALA A 56 16.49 20.50 11.19
C ALA A 56 16.42 19.01 11.54
N VAL A 57 16.69 18.68 12.81
CA VAL A 57 16.59 17.29 13.33
C VAL A 57 15.15 16.79 13.30
N ALA A 58 14.17 17.62 13.67
CA ALA A 58 12.75 17.29 13.61
C ALA A 58 12.31 16.95 12.19
N THR A 59 12.73 17.78 11.22
CA THR A 59 12.48 17.57 9.80
C THR A 59 13.11 16.26 9.32
N LEU A 60 14.38 16.04 9.62
CA LEU A 60 15.08 14.81 9.25
C LEU A 60 14.37 13.58 9.82
N ASN A 61 13.97 13.61 11.09
CA ASN A 61 13.28 12.51 11.73
C ASN A 61 11.96 12.16 11.03
N VAL A 62 11.12 13.14 10.68
CA VAL A 62 9.84 12.83 10.03
C VAL A 62 10.01 12.27 8.62
N PHE A 63 11.03 12.75 7.88
CA PHE A 63 11.39 12.14 6.59
C PHE A 63 12.00 10.74 6.75
N LEU A 64 12.72 10.46 7.84
CA LEU A 64 13.16 9.10 8.16
C LEU A 64 11.97 8.18 8.43
N ILE A 65 10.95 8.63 9.19
CA ILE A 65 9.71 7.85 9.38
C ILE A 65 9.05 7.57 8.02
N TYR A 66 9.01 8.56 7.14
CA TYR A 66 8.49 8.37 5.78
C TYR A 66 9.32 7.34 4.99
N ALA A 67 10.65 7.41 5.05
CA ALA A 67 11.57 6.48 4.41
C ALA A 67 11.44 5.04 4.92
N VAL A 68 11.14 4.83 6.21
CA VAL A 68 10.88 3.50 6.77
C VAL A 68 9.77 2.77 6.01
N GLY A 69 8.71 3.49 5.61
CA GLY A 69 7.64 2.89 4.79
C GLY A 69 8.14 2.35 3.45
N PHE A 70 9.13 3.00 2.84
CA PHE A 70 9.72 2.51 1.59
C PHE A 70 10.63 1.30 1.81
N ILE A 71 11.41 1.30 2.90
CA ILE A 71 12.26 0.16 3.27
C ILE A 71 11.41 -1.08 3.59
N ALA A 72 10.22 -0.88 4.16
CA ALA A 72 9.29 -1.97 4.45
C ALA A 72 8.74 -2.64 3.18
N ARG A 73 8.71 -1.95 2.03
CA ARG A 73 8.13 -2.49 0.79
C ARG A 73 8.86 -3.73 0.28
N PRO A 74 10.20 -3.76 0.08
CA PRO A 74 10.91 -4.98 -0.27
C PRO A 74 10.66 -6.15 0.69
N ILE A 75 10.59 -5.86 2.00
CA ILE A 75 10.35 -6.85 3.04
C ILE A 75 8.94 -7.44 2.90
N GLY A 76 7.94 -6.57 2.74
CA GLY A 76 6.57 -6.96 2.46
C GLY A 76 6.42 -7.76 1.17
N ALA A 77 7.07 -7.32 0.09
CA ALA A 77 7.08 -8.02 -1.19
C ALA A 77 7.63 -9.45 -1.06
N ALA A 78 8.71 -9.64 -0.29
CA ALA A 78 9.27 -10.97 -0.05
C ALA A 78 8.32 -11.86 0.78
N ILE A 79 7.77 -11.32 1.87
CA ILE A 79 6.86 -12.04 2.77
C ILE A 79 5.56 -12.41 2.05
N PHE A 80 4.85 -11.43 1.51
CA PHE A 80 3.57 -11.63 0.86
C PHE A 80 3.71 -12.26 -0.54
N GLY A 81 4.86 -12.15 -1.19
CA GLY A 81 5.17 -12.95 -2.38
C GLY A 81 5.21 -14.44 -2.05
N HIS A 82 5.96 -14.82 -1.00
CA HIS A 82 6.04 -16.20 -0.54
C HIS A 82 4.67 -16.77 -0.11
N TYR A 83 3.91 -16.02 0.68
CA TYR A 83 2.56 -16.43 1.07
C TYR A 83 1.58 -16.41 -0.11
N GLY A 84 1.77 -15.53 -1.08
CA GLY A 84 1.02 -15.48 -2.34
C GLY A 84 1.12 -16.77 -3.13
N ASP A 85 2.32 -17.33 -3.23
CA ASP A 85 2.56 -18.59 -3.95
C ASP A 85 2.05 -19.82 -3.17
N ARG A 86 1.95 -19.76 -1.84
CA ARG A 86 1.54 -20.90 -0.99
C ARG A 86 0.05 -20.93 -0.62
N ILE A 87 -0.53 -19.78 -0.31
CA ILE A 87 -1.92 -19.62 0.18
C ILE A 87 -2.85 -19.15 -0.97
N GLY A 88 -2.26 -18.55 -2.00
CA GLY A 88 -2.96 -18.07 -3.19
C GLY A 88 -2.87 -16.55 -3.32
N ARG A 89 -2.63 -16.11 -4.57
CA ARG A 89 -2.43 -14.69 -4.92
C ARG A 89 -3.60 -13.79 -4.51
N LYS A 90 -4.84 -14.24 -4.74
CA LYS A 90 -6.06 -13.47 -4.41
C LYS A 90 -6.21 -13.24 -2.90
N ALA A 91 -6.04 -14.29 -2.09
CA ALA A 91 -6.17 -14.18 -0.63
C ALA A 91 -5.10 -13.26 -0.05
N THR A 92 -3.87 -13.37 -0.57
CA THR A 92 -2.74 -12.54 -0.15
C THR A 92 -2.93 -11.07 -0.52
N LEU A 93 -3.43 -10.78 -1.73
CA LEU A 93 -3.79 -9.43 -2.15
C LEU A 93 -4.84 -8.78 -1.22
N ILE A 94 -5.88 -9.53 -0.85
CA ILE A 94 -6.90 -9.04 0.09
C ILE A 94 -6.28 -8.77 1.46
N ALA A 95 -5.40 -9.65 1.94
CA ALA A 95 -4.72 -9.48 3.22
C ALA A 95 -3.82 -8.23 3.24
N THR A 96 -3.05 -7.98 2.17
CA THR A 96 -2.18 -6.79 2.07
C THR A 96 -3.00 -5.50 2.00
N LEU A 97 -4.10 -5.49 1.25
CA LEU A 97 -5.03 -4.36 1.18
C LEU A 97 -5.66 -4.05 2.54
N LEU A 98 -6.11 -5.07 3.27
CA LEU A 98 -6.66 -4.90 4.62
C LEU A 98 -5.60 -4.41 5.60
N LEU A 99 -4.39 -4.97 5.55
CA LEU A 99 -3.27 -4.54 6.39
C LEU A 99 -2.95 -3.06 6.17
N MET A 100 -2.88 -2.65 4.91
CA MET A 100 -2.64 -1.27 4.53
C MET A 100 -3.77 -0.36 5.03
N GLY A 101 -5.03 -0.69 4.73
CA GLY A 101 -6.18 0.12 5.12
C GLY A 101 -6.34 0.28 6.63
N VAL A 102 -6.13 -0.80 7.39
CA VAL A 102 -6.15 -0.75 8.86
C VAL A 102 -5.00 0.09 9.39
N ALA A 103 -3.78 -0.06 8.86
CA ALA A 103 -2.65 0.75 9.27
C ALA A 103 -2.88 2.24 9.01
N THR A 104 -3.37 2.60 7.81
CA THR A 104 -3.74 3.98 7.46
C THR A 104 -4.81 4.54 8.39
N PHE A 105 -5.86 3.77 8.66
CA PHE A 105 -6.90 4.17 9.60
C PHE A 105 -6.32 4.45 10.99
N LEU A 106 -5.48 3.55 11.50
CA LEU A 106 -4.84 3.70 12.81
C LEU A 106 -3.86 4.88 12.86
N ILE A 107 -3.19 5.23 11.76
CA ILE A 107 -2.32 6.42 11.68
C ILE A 107 -3.11 7.68 12.05
N GLY A 108 -4.38 7.77 11.66
CA GLY A 108 -5.27 8.90 12.00
C GLY A 108 -5.53 9.04 13.50
N PHE A 109 -5.35 7.98 14.30
CA PHE A 109 -5.55 7.98 15.75
C PHE A 109 -4.24 8.02 16.54
N VAL A 110 -3.09 8.16 15.88
CA VAL A 110 -1.80 8.20 16.57
C VAL A 110 -1.75 9.44 17.48
N PRO A 111 -1.57 9.27 18.80
CA PRO A 111 -1.49 10.40 19.70
C PRO A 111 -0.19 11.17 19.50
N THR A 112 -0.27 12.49 19.68
CA THR A 112 0.86 13.41 19.44
C THR A 112 1.87 13.39 20.58
N TYR A 113 3.01 14.07 20.39
CA TYR A 113 4.03 14.21 21.43
C TYR A 113 3.48 14.83 22.72
N LYS A 114 2.47 15.71 22.62
CA LYS A 114 1.82 16.31 23.80
C LYS A 114 1.08 15.28 24.66
N SER A 115 0.58 14.19 24.06
CA SER A 115 -0.23 13.19 24.76
C SER A 115 0.62 12.08 25.36
N ILE A 116 1.55 11.50 24.59
CA ILE A 116 2.34 10.32 25.00
C ILE A 116 3.85 10.46 24.76
N GLY A 117 4.32 11.67 24.47
CA GLY A 117 5.73 11.93 24.18
C GLY A 117 6.23 11.21 22.93
N ILE A 118 7.47 10.70 23.00
CA ILE A 118 8.14 10.07 21.85
C ILE A 118 7.41 8.81 21.34
N TRP A 119 6.60 8.17 22.18
CA TRP A 119 5.87 6.96 21.80
C TRP A 119 4.87 7.19 20.65
N GLY A 120 4.39 8.42 20.45
CA GLY A 120 3.57 8.77 19.29
C GLY A 120 4.35 8.58 17.97
N ALA A 121 5.61 9.05 17.94
CA ALA A 121 6.48 8.87 16.79
C ALA A 121 6.86 7.40 16.58
N VAL A 122 7.10 6.64 17.66
CA VAL A 122 7.40 5.21 17.59
C VAL A 122 6.21 4.43 17.01
N LEU A 123 4.99 4.72 17.48
CA LEU A 123 3.78 4.10 16.94
C LEU A 123 3.59 4.45 15.46
N LEU A 124 3.84 5.71 15.10
CA LEU A 124 3.80 6.14 13.70
C LEU A 124 4.78 5.37 12.82
N VAL A 125 6.01 5.13 13.30
CA VAL A 125 7.03 4.32 12.62
C VAL A 125 6.54 2.88 12.41
N VAL A 126 6.00 2.26 13.46
CA VAL A 126 5.50 0.88 13.37
C VAL A 126 4.36 0.78 12.36
N LEU A 127 3.37 1.68 12.45
CA LEU A 127 2.26 1.69 11.51
C LEU A 127 2.72 1.96 10.08
N ARG A 128 3.70 2.85 9.89
CA ARG A 128 4.31 3.10 8.58
C ARG A 128 5.05 1.91 8.01
N PHE A 129 5.75 1.16 8.85
CA PHE A 129 6.40 -0.08 8.45
C PHE A 129 5.35 -1.12 8.02
N VAL A 130 4.31 -1.32 8.83
CA VAL A 130 3.21 -2.26 8.53
C VAL A 130 2.50 -1.89 7.23
N GLN A 131 2.17 -0.62 7.06
CA GLN A 131 1.54 -0.10 5.85
C GLN A 131 2.45 -0.30 4.63
N GLY A 132 3.73 0.06 4.73
CA GLY A 132 4.71 -0.10 3.66
C GLY A 132 4.93 -1.56 3.27
N ALA A 133 4.91 -2.49 4.23
CA ALA A 133 4.96 -3.92 3.96
C ALA A 133 3.71 -4.40 3.19
N GLY A 134 2.51 -3.92 3.56
CA GLY A 134 1.28 -4.18 2.82
C GLY A 134 1.39 -3.75 1.35
N VAL A 135 1.80 -2.50 1.12
CA VAL A 135 2.02 -1.94 -0.23
C VAL A 135 3.01 -2.78 -1.04
N GLY A 136 4.13 -3.17 -0.43
CA GLY A 136 5.15 -3.98 -1.10
C GLY A 136 4.62 -5.33 -1.58
N GLY A 137 3.77 -5.98 -0.76
CA GLY A 137 3.12 -7.24 -1.11
C GLY A 137 2.11 -7.11 -2.25
N GLU A 138 1.32 -6.03 -2.25
CA GLU A 138 0.31 -5.76 -3.27
C GLU A 138 0.92 -5.57 -4.66
N TRP A 139 1.96 -4.72 -4.77
CA TRP A 139 2.60 -4.42 -6.06
C TRP A 139 3.31 -5.64 -6.65
N GLY A 140 3.98 -6.46 -5.82
CA GLY A 140 4.61 -7.70 -6.27
C GLY A 140 3.59 -8.76 -6.72
N GLY A 141 2.49 -8.92 -5.99
CA GLY A 141 1.47 -9.92 -6.29
C GLY A 141 0.59 -9.57 -7.50
N SER A 142 0.25 -8.29 -7.68
CA SER A 142 -0.60 -7.81 -8.77
C SER A 142 0.09 -7.92 -10.14
N VAL A 143 1.36 -7.52 -10.23
CA VAL A 143 2.15 -7.63 -11.47
C VAL A 143 2.28 -9.09 -11.93
N LEU A 144 2.50 -10.03 -11.02
CA LEU A 144 2.55 -11.46 -11.35
C LEU A 144 1.20 -12.02 -11.77
N LEU A 145 0.12 -11.62 -11.09
CA LEU A 145 -1.24 -12.04 -11.43
C LEU A 145 -1.65 -11.55 -12.82
N SER A 146 -1.36 -10.29 -13.16
CA SER A 146 -1.64 -9.73 -14.49
C SER A 146 -0.82 -10.42 -15.59
N MET A 147 0.42 -10.84 -15.30
CA MET A 147 1.22 -11.63 -16.24
C MET A 147 0.69 -13.05 -16.46
N GLU A 148 0.20 -13.70 -15.40
CA GLU A 148 -0.36 -15.06 -15.43
C GLU A 148 -1.72 -15.10 -16.15
N TRP A 149 -2.55 -14.07 -16.03
CA TRP A 149 -3.93 -14.03 -16.56
C TRP A 149 -4.08 -13.22 -17.86
N GLY A 150 -3.08 -12.43 -18.23
CA GLY A 150 -3.11 -11.57 -19.42
C GLY A 150 -3.05 -12.34 -20.74
N HIS A 151 -4.16 -12.36 -21.48
CA HIS A 151 -4.25 -12.85 -22.86
C HIS A 151 -3.14 -12.23 -23.74
N ARG A 152 -2.46 -13.06 -24.55
CA ARG A 152 -1.40 -12.65 -25.49
C ARG A 152 -1.91 -11.49 -26.37
N GLY A 153 -1.39 -10.28 -26.13
CA GLY A 153 -1.69 -9.07 -26.91
C GLY A 153 -2.35 -7.91 -26.17
N LYS A 154 -2.87 -8.09 -24.93
CA LYS A 154 -3.49 -7.00 -24.14
C LYS A 154 -2.93 -6.83 -22.71
N ARG A 155 -1.71 -7.35 -22.48
CA ARG A 155 -1.05 -7.45 -21.16
C ARG A 155 -0.75 -6.12 -20.44
N GLY A 156 -0.91 -4.98 -21.10
CA GLY A 156 -0.70 -3.65 -20.50
C GLY A 156 -1.97 -2.82 -20.31
N PHE A 157 -3.15 -3.33 -20.66
CA PHE A 157 -4.42 -2.61 -20.54
C PHE A 157 -5.24 -2.98 -19.29
N TYR A 158 -4.83 -4.02 -18.55
CA TYR A 158 -5.50 -4.55 -17.36
C TYR A 158 -4.49 -4.99 -16.31
#